data_AF-A0A9D2RMA5-F1
#
_entry.id   AF-A0A9D2RMA5-F1
#
_cell.length_a   1.000
_cell.length_b   1.000
_cell.length_c   1.000
_cell.angle_alpha   90.00
_cell.angle_beta   90.00
_cell.angle_gamma   90.00
#
_symmetry.space_group_name_H-M   'P 1'
#
loop_
_entity.id
_entity.type
_entity.pdbx_description
1 polymer ?
#
loop_
_entity_poly.entity_id
_entity_poly.type
_entity_poly.pdbx_seq_one_letter_code
_entity_poly.pdbx_strand_id
1 'polypeptide(L)'
;MSSPQPSLSWPTSPTPLRIAELRPVVDRLTSLAHAHERELAVIPGLATTDEEVAADPPPALEQVTDELGGLSVRGRRELDLLVEERTDVGPYTLLGEPTSYYPLHEDEDVAVVLTVAEDGTPGAVYGIGEDLALHLAAPDLGAYLTRFADALEQALSELDDHIRRSWGEPSVEDETARDDALEELLDLHLYRAILGTSEDADDVDADEVAIQDPQQAGLTELPTGTLAVADLRDAPRDARVDVIDAELPGDPLDWHLAWREAGLVVCLVGG
;
A
#
# COMPACT_ATOMS: atom_id res chain seq x y z
N MET A 1 -23.56 -15.23 -12.73
CA MET A 1 -22.86 -14.62 -13.88
C MET A 1 -22.70 -13.16 -13.53
N SER A 2 -21.63 -12.83 -12.83
CA SER A 2 -21.26 -11.44 -12.57
C SER A 2 -20.85 -10.84 -13.91
N SER A 3 -21.44 -9.71 -14.29
CA SER A 3 -20.96 -8.95 -15.44
C SER A 3 -19.50 -8.58 -15.17
N PRO A 4 -18.59 -8.66 -16.17
CA PRO A 4 -17.25 -8.13 -15.98
C PRO A 4 -17.38 -6.65 -15.58
N GLN A 5 -16.75 -6.26 -14.47
CA GLN A 5 -16.66 -4.84 -14.13
C GLN A 5 -16.00 -4.11 -15.31
N PRO A 6 -16.50 -2.91 -15.69
CA PRO A 6 -15.89 -2.16 -16.77
C PRO A 6 -14.47 -1.78 -16.36
N SER A 7 -13.48 -2.16 -17.17
CA SER A 7 -12.08 -1.71 -17.05
C SER A 7 -12.05 -0.18 -16.89
N LEU A 8 -11.30 0.30 -15.92
CA LEU A 8 -11.07 1.70 -15.68
C LEU A 8 -10.34 2.32 -16.88
N SER A 9 -10.67 3.58 -17.17
CA SER A 9 -9.98 4.35 -18.20
C SER A 9 -8.71 4.96 -17.62
N TRP A 10 -7.74 4.10 -17.29
CA TRP A 10 -6.49 4.52 -16.67
C TRP A 10 -5.74 5.54 -17.54
N PRO A 11 -5.14 6.58 -16.92
CA PRO A 11 -4.18 7.42 -17.63
C PRO A 11 -2.94 6.60 -18.05
N THR A 12 -2.37 6.95 -19.20
CA THR A 12 -1.20 6.25 -19.75
C THR A 12 0.07 7.01 -19.44
N SER A 13 0.90 6.45 -18.54
CA SER A 13 2.19 7.04 -18.20
C SER A 13 3.07 7.28 -19.44
N PRO A 14 3.70 8.46 -19.55
CA PRO A 14 4.71 8.68 -20.58
C PRO A 14 5.98 7.85 -20.36
N THR A 15 6.22 7.37 -19.14
CA THR A 15 7.37 6.53 -18.78
C THR A 15 6.92 5.37 -17.89
N PRO A 16 6.50 4.24 -18.48
CA PRO A 16 6.11 3.04 -17.74
C PRO A 16 7.22 2.58 -16.80
N LEU A 17 6.83 1.99 -15.66
CA LEU A 17 7.77 1.47 -14.69
C LEU A 17 8.53 0.30 -15.28
N ARG A 18 9.86 0.37 -15.24
CA ARG A 18 10.70 -0.65 -15.86
C ARG A 18 10.96 -1.77 -14.87
N ILE A 19 10.57 -2.98 -15.23
CA ILE A 19 10.82 -4.17 -14.39
C ILE A 19 12.31 -4.37 -14.10
N ALA A 20 13.20 -3.91 -14.98
CA ALA A 20 14.64 -3.96 -14.75
C ALA A 20 15.09 -3.22 -13.47
N GLU A 21 14.38 -2.17 -13.07
CA GLU A 21 14.68 -1.38 -11.87
C GLU A 21 14.17 -2.09 -10.61
N LEU A 22 13.09 -2.86 -10.73
CA LEU A 22 12.49 -3.66 -9.66
C LEU A 22 13.07 -5.09 -9.56
N ARG A 23 13.84 -5.53 -10.55
CA ARG A 23 14.34 -6.90 -10.65
C ARG A 23 14.96 -7.43 -9.35
N PRO A 24 15.84 -6.69 -8.64
CA PRO A 24 16.47 -7.21 -7.43
C PRO A 24 15.45 -7.58 -6.34
N VAL A 25 14.40 -6.77 -6.16
CA VAL A 25 13.40 -7.03 -5.12
C VAL A 25 12.38 -8.09 -5.56
N VAL A 26 12.00 -8.12 -6.84
CA VAL A 26 11.12 -9.16 -7.39
C VAL A 26 11.76 -10.54 -7.28
N ASP A 27 13.05 -10.66 -7.64
CA ASP A 27 13.80 -11.91 -7.52
C ASP A 27 13.96 -12.34 -6.05
N ARG A 28 14.12 -11.38 -5.13
CA ARG A 28 14.19 -11.64 -3.68
C ARG A 28 12.87 -12.16 -3.14
N LEU A 29 11.73 -11.51 -3.44
CA LEU A 29 10.40 -11.96 -3.02
C LEU A 29 10.09 -13.36 -3.55
N THR A 30 10.39 -13.59 -4.82
CA THR A 30 10.23 -14.91 -5.44
C THR A 30 11.10 -15.96 -4.75
N SER A 31 12.36 -15.61 -4.44
CA SER A 31 13.28 -16.52 -3.74
C SER A 31 12.83 -16.84 -2.32
N LEU A 32 12.30 -15.86 -1.58
CA LEU A 32 11.70 -16.05 -0.25
C LEU A 32 10.54 -17.03 -0.33
N ALA A 33 9.63 -16.84 -1.30
CA ALA A 33 8.49 -17.75 -1.48
C ALA A 33 8.91 -19.19 -1.76
N HIS A 34 9.94 -19.40 -2.58
CA HIS A 34 10.48 -20.74 -2.84
C HIS A 34 11.22 -21.34 -1.63
N ALA A 35 11.80 -20.51 -0.77
CA ALA A 35 12.48 -20.98 0.44
C ALA A 35 11.48 -21.34 1.56
N HIS A 36 10.30 -20.71 1.55
CA HIS A 36 9.27 -20.81 2.59
C HIS A 36 7.91 -21.25 2.01
N GLU A 37 7.89 -22.30 1.18
CA GLU A 37 6.67 -22.76 0.47
C GLU A 37 5.51 -23.18 1.40
N ARG A 38 5.77 -23.40 2.71
CA ARG A 38 4.73 -23.68 3.71
C ARG A 38 4.01 -22.41 4.15
N GLU A 39 4.71 -21.28 4.17
CA GLU A 39 4.21 -19.99 4.61
C GLU A 39 3.80 -19.11 3.45
N LEU A 40 4.49 -19.20 2.31
CA LEU A 40 4.39 -18.25 1.22
C LEU A 40 4.02 -18.92 -0.10
N ALA A 41 3.26 -18.21 -0.92
CA ALA A 41 3.09 -18.55 -2.33
C ALA A 41 3.08 -17.30 -3.22
N VAL A 42 3.78 -17.39 -4.34
CA VAL A 42 3.78 -16.36 -5.40
C VAL A 42 2.44 -16.39 -6.12
N ILE A 43 1.86 -15.20 -6.32
CA ILE A 43 0.71 -15.02 -7.20
C ILE A 43 1.27 -14.79 -8.61
N PRO A 44 0.96 -15.67 -9.59
CA PRO A 44 1.54 -15.59 -10.93
C PRO A 44 1.17 -14.29 -11.64
N GLY A 45 2.08 -13.76 -12.44
CA GLY A 45 1.81 -12.63 -13.33
C GLY A 45 1.08 -13.03 -14.62
N LEU A 46 0.59 -12.03 -15.37
CA LEU A 46 -0.22 -12.22 -16.59
C LEU A 46 0.49 -13.02 -17.69
N ALA A 47 1.82 -12.93 -17.82
CA ALA A 47 2.55 -13.66 -18.85
C ALA A 47 2.72 -15.16 -18.52
N THR A 48 2.47 -15.54 -17.27
CA THR A 48 2.67 -16.91 -16.77
C THR A 48 1.38 -17.68 -16.53
N THR A 49 0.24 -16.98 -16.54
CA THR A 49 -1.09 -17.58 -16.37
C THR A 49 -1.71 -17.90 -17.73
N ASP A 50 -2.27 -19.11 -17.84
CA ASP A 50 -3.08 -19.53 -18.99
C ASP A 50 -4.56 -19.13 -18.80
N GLU A 51 -4.94 -18.64 -17.62
CA GLU A 51 -6.30 -18.23 -17.27
C GLU A 51 -6.54 -16.76 -17.61
N GLU A 52 -7.75 -16.44 -18.08
CA GLU A 52 -8.17 -15.07 -18.35
C GLU A 52 -8.37 -14.33 -17.01
N VAL A 53 -7.32 -13.66 -16.55
CA VAL A 53 -7.36 -12.83 -15.34
C VAL A 53 -8.12 -11.55 -15.65
N ALA A 54 -9.16 -11.25 -14.88
CA ALA A 54 -10.00 -10.06 -15.05
C ALA A 54 -9.38 -8.78 -14.43
N ALA A 55 -8.10 -8.83 -14.04
CA ALA A 55 -7.40 -7.73 -13.40
C ALA A 55 -7.21 -6.54 -14.35
N ASP A 56 -7.25 -5.35 -13.76
CA ASP A 56 -7.17 -4.08 -14.49
C ASP A 56 -6.12 -3.14 -13.85
N PRO A 57 -4.82 -3.50 -13.91
CA PRO A 57 -3.76 -2.66 -13.36
C PRO A 57 -3.53 -1.41 -14.23
N PRO A 58 -3.03 -0.31 -13.64
CA PRO A 58 -2.56 0.85 -14.39
C PRO A 58 -1.55 0.43 -15.48
N PRO A 59 -1.61 1.00 -16.70
CA PRO A 59 -0.68 0.65 -17.79
C PRO A 59 0.81 0.78 -17.42
N ALA A 60 1.13 1.68 -16.47
CA ALA A 60 2.49 1.85 -16.00
C ALA A 60 3.06 0.62 -15.27
N LEU A 61 2.19 -0.27 -14.75
CA LEU A 61 2.57 -1.49 -14.03
C LEU A 61 2.64 -2.74 -14.91
N GLU A 62 2.26 -2.66 -16.19
CA GLU A 62 2.13 -3.81 -17.11
C GLU A 62 3.35 -4.76 -17.04
N GLN A 63 4.58 -4.22 -17.10
CA GLN A 63 5.79 -5.06 -17.07
C GLN A 63 6.01 -5.79 -15.74
N VAL A 64 5.62 -5.20 -14.61
CA VAL A 64 5.76 -5.88 -13.31
C VAL A 64 4.65 -6.91 -13.14
N THR A 65 3.43 -6.56 -13.53
CA THR A 65 2.26 -7.45 -13.43
C THR A 65 2.29 -8.62 -14.40
N ASP A 66 3.00 -8.50 -15.51
CA ASP A 66 3.28 -9.61 -16.41
C ASP A 66 4.07 -10.73 -15.72
N GLU A 67 4.96 -10.37 -14.80
CA GLU A 67 5.89 -11.32 -14.17
C GLU A 67 5.48 -11.72 -12.76
N LEU A 68 4.89 -10.80 -11.99
CA LEU A 68 4.49 -11.01 -10.60
C LEU A 68 3.10 -10.41 -10.37
N GLY A 69 2.15 -11.26 -10.00
CA GLY A 69 0.81 -10.82 -9.58
C GLY A 69 0.74 -10.40 -8.12
N GLY A 70 1.71 -10.80 -7.30
CA GLY A 70 1.75 -10.49 -5.87
C GLY A 70 2.28 -11.63 -5.02
N LEU A 71 1.98 -11.59 -3.73
CA LEU A 71 2.38 -12.60 -2.76
C LEU A 71 1.23 -12.92 -1.81
N SER A 72 1.06 -14.21 -1.52
CA SER A 72 0.18 -14.67 -0.46
C SER A 72 0.99 -15.24 0.71
N VAL A 73 0.51 -14.96 1.91
CA VAL A 73 1.04 -15.50 3.16
C VAL A 73 -0.07 -16.36 3.78
N ARG A 74 0.18 -17.66 3.91
CA ARG A 74 -0.76 -18.64 4.50
C ARG A 74 -2.17 -18.59 3.89
N GLY A 75 -2.25 -18.26 2.61
CA GLY A 75 -3.49 -18.15 1.84
C GLY A 75 -4.17 -16.78 1.84
N ARG A 76 -3.65 -15.80 2.59
CA ARG A 76 -4.09 -14.39 2.56
C ARG A 76 -3.23 -13.59 1.57
N ARG A 77 -3.81 -12.64 0.85
CA ARG A 77 -3.08 -11.79 -0.12
C ARG A 77 -2.49 -10.59 0.61
N GLU A 78 -1.20 -10.63 0.89
CA GLU A 78 -0.52 -9.54 1.61
C GLU A 78 0.16 -8.52 0.66
N LEU A 79 0.41 -8.93 -0.58
CA LEU A 79 0.84 -8.03 -1.64
C LEU A 79 0.04 -8.33 -2.89
N ASP A 80 -0.68 -7.34 -3.39
CA ASP A 80 -1.46 -7.42 -4.61
C ASP A 80 -0.91 -6.46 -5.68
N LEU A 81 -0.47 -7.00 -6.80
CA LEU A 81 -0.10 -6.23 -7.99
C LEU A 81 -1.10 -6.47 -9.15
N LEU A 82 -1.95 -7.49 -9.02
CA LEU A 82 -2.96 -7.91 -9.99
C LEU A 82 -4.31 -8.02 -9.29
N VAL A 83 -4.89 -6.86 -9.01
CA VAL A 83 -6.20 -6.71 -8.38
C VAL A 83 -7.29 -7.06 -9.40
N GLU A 84 -8.04 -8.12 -9.11
CA GLU A 84 -9.14 -8.61 -9.95
C GLU A 84 -10.48 -7.92 -9.66
N GLU A 85 -10.75 -7.60 -8.40
CA GLU A 85 -11.95 -6.91 -7.96
C GLU A 85 -11.56 -5.83 -6.96
N ARG A 86 -11.94 -4.59 -7.24
CA ARG A 86 -11.81 -3.47 -6.31
C ARG A 86 -13.08 -3.42 -5.49
N THR A 87 -12.96 -3.45 -4.16
CA THR A 87 -14.13 -3.19 -3.33
C THR A 87 -14.34 -1.69 -3.18
N ASP A 88 -13.24 -0.92 -3.09
CA ASP A 88 -13.24 0.53 -2.86
C ASP A 88 -14.17 0.92 -1.68
N VAL A 89 -14.31 0.02 -0.68
CA VAL A 89 -15.13 0.21 0.53
C VAL A 89 -14.20 0.46 1.73
N GLY A 90 -14.62 1.32 2.66
CA GLY A 90 -13.85 1.60 3.89
C GLY A 90 -12.92 2.80 3.73
N PRO A 91 -11.60 2.67 3.95
CA PRO A 91 -10.65 3.79 3.96
C PRO A 91 -10.57 4.58 2.64
N TYR A 92 -11.14 4.04 1.57
CA TYR A 92 -11.23 4.66 0.24
C TYR A 92 -12.17 5.85 0.14
N THR A 93 -13.02 6.10 1.15
CA THR A 93 -13.97 7.23 1.12
C THR A 93 -13.30 8.60 1.01
N LEU A 94 -12.04 8.73 1.46
CA LEU A 94 -11.24 9.96 1.32
C LEU A 94 -10.48 10.04 0.00
N LEU A 95 -10.31 8.93 -0.71
CA LEU A 95 -9.55 8.90 -1.94
C LEU A 95 -10.40 9.49 -3.07
N GLY A 96 -9.74 10.22 -3.97
CA GLY A 96 -10.41 10.88 -5.10
C GLY A 96 -10.84 9.90 -6.20
N GLU A 97 -10.58 10.25 -7.45
CA GLU A 97 -10.96 9.40 -8.58
C GLU A 97 -10.32 8.00 -8.46
N PRO A 98 -11.04 6.90 -8.79
CA PRO A 98 -10.49 5.54 -8.72
C PRO A 98 -9.24 5.32 -9.57
N THR A 99 -9.01 6.17 -10.58
CA THR A 99 -7.82 6.16 -11.44
C THR A 99 -6.63 6.95 -10.87
N SER A 100 -6.79 7.58 -9.70
CA SER A 100 -5.74 8.34 -9.03
C SER A 100 -4.94 7.51 -8.02
N TYR A 101 -5.32 6.25 -7.80
CA TYR A 101 -4.61 5.32 -6.92
C TYR A 101 -4.84 3.88 -7.36
N TYR A 102 -3.97 2.99 -6.93
CA TYR A 102 -4.08 1.54 -7.14
C TYR A 102 -3.84 0.80 -5.82
N PRO A 103 -4.77 -0.06 -5.37
CA PRO A 103 -4.59 -0.80 -4.13
C PRO A 103 -3.49 -1.86 -4.29
N LEU A 104 -2.62 -1.93 -3.27
CA LEU A 104 -1.55 -2.92 -3.13
C LEU A 104 -1.83 -3.94 -2.02
N HIS A 105 -2.76 -3.61 -1.11
CA HIS A 105 -3.31 -4.46 -0.07
C HIS A 105 -4.63 -3.81 0.41
N GLU A 106 -5.64 -4.63 0.69
CA GLU A 106 -6.96 -4.19 1.11
C GLU A 106 -7.53 -5.22 2.10
N ASP A 107 -7.93 -4.74 3.27
CA ASP A 107 -8.71 -5.46 4.28
C ASP A 107 -9.91 -4.58 4.71
N GLU A 108 -10.75 -5.04 5.63
CA GLU A 108 -11.98 -4.36 6.04
C GLU A 108 -11.74 -2.94 6.58
N ASP A 109 -10.65 -2.75 7.33
CA ASP A 109 -10.35 -1.51 8.06
C ASP A 109 -9.06 -0.80 7.59
N VAL A 110 -8.27 -1.43 6.72
CA VAL A 110 -6.95 -0.93 6.31
C VAL A 110 -6.71 -1.07 4.81
N ALA A 111 -5.92 -0.16 4.26
CA ALA A 111 -5.52 -0.21 2.86
C ALA A 111 -4.08 0.26 2.67
N VAL A 112 -3.41 -0.28 1.66
CA VAL A 112 -2.15 0.26 1.14
C VAL A 112 -2.35 0.62 -0.31
N VAL A 113 -2.08 1.86 -0.69
CA VAL A 113 -2.35 2.37 -2.03
C VAL A 113 -1.12 2.99 -2.67
N LEU A 114 -0.91 2.68 -3.95
CA LEU A 114 0.02 3.36 -4.83
C LEU A 114 -0.67 4.56 -5.48
N THR A 115 -0.12 5.76 -5.31
CA THR A 115 -0.67 6.95 -5.98
C THR A 115 -0.40 6.90 -7.49
N VAL A 116 -1.33 7.43 -8.28
CA VAL A 116 -1.24 7.53 -9.74
C VAL A 116 -1.52 8.97 -10.13
N ALA A 117 -0.55 9.59 -10.80
CA ALA A 117 -0.67 10.96 -11.30
C ALA A 117 -1.65 11.05 -12.48
N GLU A 118 -2.07 12.28 -12.83
CA GLU A 118 -2.98 12.54 -13.97
C GLU A 118 -2.43 12.03 -15.30
N ASP A 119 -1.11 11.96 -15.44
CA ASP A 119 -0.46 11.41 -16.62
C ASP A 119 -0.27 9.88 -16.54
N GLY A 120 -0.65 9.24 -15.43
CA GLY A 120 -0.54 7.80 -15.20
C GLY A 120 0.78 7.35 -14.59
N THR A 121 1.68 8.28 -14.26
CA THR A 121 2.94 7.96 -13.56
C THR A 121 2.66 7.50 -12.13
N PRO A 122 3.14 6.31 -11.72
CA PRO A 122 3.06 5.86 -10.34
C PRO A 122 3.91 6.74 -9.42
N GLY A 123 3.40 7.01 -8.21
CA GLY A 123 4.06 7.83 -7.21
C GLY A 123 4.35 7.09 -5.90
N ALA A 124 4.23 7.83 -4.80
CA ALA A 124 4.37 7.34 -3.44
C ALA A 124 3.31 6.29 -3.09
N VAL A 125 3.64 5.47 -2.09
CA VAL A 125 2.77 4.46 -1.49
C VAL A 125 2.38 4.90 -0.09
N TYR A 126 1.08 4.85 0.20
CA TYR A 126 0.51 5.21 1.49
C TYR A 126 -0.19 4.03 2.14
N GLY A 127 0.00 3.88 3.45
CA GLY A 127 -0.89 3.11 4.30
C GLY A 127 -2.03 3.99 4.81
N ILE A 128 -3.22 3.42 4.96
CA ILE A 128 -4.42 4.06 5.48
C ILE A 128 -5.01 3.13 6.53
N GLY A 129 -5.07 3.60 7.78
CA GLY A 129 -5.65 2.85 8.89
C GLY A 129 -7.13 3.16 9.14
N GLU A 130 -7.68 2.62 10.22
CA GLU A 130 -9.07 2.85 10.67
C GLU A 130 -9.36 4.33 10.96
N ASP A 131 -8.36 5.06 11.44
CA ASP A 131 -8.44 6.51 11.71
C ASP A 131 -8.38 7.36 10.44
N LEU A 132 -8.23 6.72 9.27
CA LEU A 132 -8.12 7.34 7.96
C LEU A 132 -6.93 8.28 7.80
N ALA A 133 -5.93 8.20 8.69
CA ALA A 133 -4.69 8.93 8.56
C ALA A 133 -3.85 8.33 7.42
N LEU A 134 -3.17 9.20 6.67
CA LEU A 134 -2.24 8.76 5.63
C LEU A 134 -0.85 8.59 6.23
N HIS A 135 -0.28 7.40 6.04
CA HIS A 135 1.10 7.10 6.43
C HIS A 135 1.96 6.92 5.19
N LEU A 136 3.04 7.70 5.06
CA LEU A 136 3.97 7.59 3.94
C LEU A 136 4.82 6.31 4.08
N ALA A 137 4.32 5.21 3.55
CA ALA A 137 4.96 3.90 3.62
C ALA A 137 6.26 3.86 2.80
N ALA A 138 6.22 4.45 1.59
CA ALA A 138 7.37 4.55 0.71
C ALA A 138 7.23 5.68 -0.33
N PRO A 139 8.35 6.26 -0.81
CA PRO A 139 8.32 7.29 -1.85
C PRO A 139 7.98 6.77 -3.25
N ASP A 140 8.08 5.46 -3.48
CA ASP A 140 7.76 4.80 -4.75
C ASP A 140 7.51 3.29 -4.55
N LEU A 141 7.01 2.61 -5.58
CA LEU A 141 6.71 1.17 -5.55
C LEU A 141 7.95 0.32 -5.25
N GLY A 142 9.13 0.67 -5.75
CA GLY A 142 10.35 -0.12 -5.54
C GLY A 142 10.82 -0.08 -4.09
N ALA A 143 10.77 1.10 -3.47
CA ALA A 143 11.02 1.29 -2.06
C ALA A 143 9.99 0.56 -1.19
N TYR A 144 8.71 0.56 -1.59
CA TYR A 144 7.66 -0.21 -0.91
C TYR A 144 7.93 -1.72 -0.96
N LEU A 145 8.15 -2.28 -2.15
CA LEU A 145 8.44 -3.71 -2.31
C LEU A 145 9.68 -4.14 -1.52
N THR A 146 10.68 -3.27 -1.43
CA THR A 146 11.91 -3.55 -0.66
C THR A 146 11.60 -3.61 0.83
N ARG A 147 10.84 -2.63 1.35
CA ARG A 147 10.37 -2.61 2.73
C ARG A 147 9.52 -3.85 3.05
N PHE A 148 8.61 -4.22 2.16
CA PHE A 148 7.80 -5.42 2.29
C PHE A 148 8.66 -6.68 2.38
N ALA A 149 9.65 -6.83 1.48
CA ALA A 149 10.57 -7.96 1.49
C ALA A 149 11.42 -8.02 2.77
N ASP A 150 11.90 -6.88 3.27
CA ASP A 150 12.66 -6.79 4.52
C ASP A 150 11.82 -7.25 5.72
N ALA A 151 10.60 -6.73 5.86
CA ALA A 151 9.69 -7.09 6.94
C ALA A 151 9.28 -8.57 6.90
N LEU A 152 8.96 -9.07 5.71
CA LEU A 152 8.59 -10.48 5.52
C LEU A 152 9.74 -11.43 5.85
N GLU A 153 10.96 -11.12 5.40
CA GLU A 153 12.14 -11.92 5.72
C GLU A 153 12.42 -11.91 7.23
N GLN A 154 12.26 -10.77 7.89
CA GLN A 154 12.38 -10.66 9.35
C GLN A 154 11.35 -11.56 10.06
N ALA A 155 10.06 -11.44 9.70
CA ALA A 155 8.98 -12.25 10.27
C ALA A 155 9.25 -13.75 10.11
N LEU A 156 9.62 -14.20 8.91
CA LEU A 156 9.92 -15.61 8.66
C LEU A 156 11.14 -16.12 9.42
N SER A 157 12.15 -15.26 9.61
CA SER A 157 13.35 -15.62 10.38
C SER A 157 13.07 -15.80 11.87
N GLU A 158 12.07 -15.09 12.41
CA GLU A 158 11.70 -15.11 13.82
C GLU A 158 10.59 -16.13 14.15
N LEU A 159 9.86 -16.62 13.14
CA LEU A 159 8.63 -17.40 13.28
C LEU A 159 8.73 -18.56 14.28
N ASP A 160 9.66 -19.50 14.05
CA ASP A 160 9.79 -20.67 14.92
C ASP A 160 10.15 -20.29 16.37
N ASP A 161 11.02 -19.30 16.54
CA ASP A 161 11.44 -18.83 17.86
C ASP A 161 10.34 -18.05 18.58
N HIS A 162 9.50 -17.33 17.84
CA HIS A 162 8.29 -16.71 18.36
C HIS A 162 7.30 -17.78 18.84
N ILE A 163 7.05 -18.81 18.03
CA ILE A 163 6.15 -19.91 18.40
C ILE A 163 6.64 -20.64 19.66
N ARG A 164 7.94 -20.93 19.74
CA ARG A 164 8.55 -21.57 20.93
C ARG A 164 8.35 -20.74 22.19
N ARG A 165 8.43 -19.41 22.09
CA ARG A 165 8.27 -18.50 23.24
C ARG A 165 6.81 -18.39 23.67
N SER A 166 5.88 -18.31 22.72
CA SER A 166 4.47 -18.06 22.98
C SER A 166 3.69 -19.33 23.34
N TRP A 167 3.92 -20.45 22.65
CA TRP A 167 3.17 -21.70 22.83
C TRP A 167 4.03 -22.92 23.18
N GLY A 168 5.36 -22.85 22.98
CA GLY A 168 6.31 -23.92 23.32
C GLY A 168 6.73 -24.80 22.12
N GLU A 169 7.80 -25.58 22.30
CA GLU A 169 8.40 -26.42 21.25
C GLU A 169 7.40 -27.33 20.49
N PRO A 170 6.42 -27.99 21.15
CA PRO A 170 5.50 -28.87 20.44
C PRO A 170 4.61 -28.15 19.41
N SER A 171 4.45 -26.83 19.52
CA SER A 171 3.58 -26.03 18.67
C SER A 171 4.27 -25.50 17.41
N VAL A 172 5.58 -25.68 17.24
CA VAL A 172 6.32 -25.20 16.05
C VAL A 172 5.74 -25.78 14.75
N GLU A 173 5.25 -27.01 14.81
CA GLU A 173 4.65 -27.70 13.67
C GLU A 173 3.12 -27.56 13.61
N ASP A 174 2.50 -26.87 14.56
CA ASP A 174 1.06 -26.66 14.60
C ASP A 174 0.65 -25.54 13.64
N GLU A 175 -0.26 -25.83 12.71
CA GLU A 175 -0.65 -24.89 11.66
C GLU A 175 -1.31 -23.62 12.23
N THR A 176 -2.13 -23.76 13.27
CA THR A 176 -2.80 -22.60 13.91
C THR A 176 -1.78 -21.72 14.63
N ALA A 177 -0.85 -22.32 15.38
CA ALA A 177 0.21 -21.54 16.02
C ALA A 177 1.11 -20.82 15.00
N ARG A 178 1.33 -21.40 13.81
CA ARG A 178 2.07 -20.73 12.72
C ARG A 178 1.28 -19.58 12.10
N ASP A 179 -0.02 -19.77 11.88
CA ASP A 179 -0.91 -18.71 11.37
C ASP A 179 -0.91 -17.51 12.32
N ASP A 180 -1.22 -17.75 13.60
CA ASP A 180 -1.28 -16.71 14.63
C ASP A 180 0.08 -16.01 14.80
N ALA A 181 1.17 -16.78 14.86
CA ALA A 181 2.52 -16.21 15.01
C ALA A 181 2.94 -15.35 13.81
N LEU A 182 2.57 -15.74 12.59
CA LEU A 182 2.96 -15.02 11.40
C LEU A 182 2.14 -13.73 11.24
N GLU A 183 0.85 -13.77 11.60
CA GLU A 183 0.00 -12.57 11.72
C GLU A 183 0.62 -11.56 12.70
N GLU A 184 0.93 -11.99 13.94
CA GLU A 184 1.56 -11.13 14.95
C GLU A 184 2.91 -10.54 14.49
N LEU A 185 3.72 -11.32 13.75
CA LEU A 185 5.02 -10.86 13.26
C LEU A 185 4.90 -9.93 12.05
N LEU A 186 3.90 -10.12 11.18
CA LEU A 186 3.61 -9.18 10.10
C LEU A 186 3.07 -7.86 10.67
N ASP A 187 2.20 -7.91 11.68
CA ASP A 187 1.75 -6.69 12.36
C ASP A 187 2.92 -5.91 12.94
N LEU A 188 3.84 -6.60 13.61
CA LEU A 188 5.02 -6.01 14.21
C LEU A 188 6.00 -5.40 13.19
N HIS A 189 6.34 -6.16 12.14
CA HIS A 189 7.45 -5.80 11.24
C HIS A 189 7.00 -5.07 9.98
N LEU A 190 5.77 -5.31 9.51
CA LEU A 190 5.22 -4.76 8.27
C LEU A 190 4.18 -3.67 8.55
N TYR A 191 3.06 -4.03 9.18
CA TYR A 191 1.90 -3.14 9.25
C TYR A 191 2.07 -1.97 10.20
N ARG A 192 2.68 -2.17 11.37
CA ARG A 192 3.04 -1.05 12.26
C ARG A 192 3.80 0.05 11.52
N ALA A 193 4.67 -0.37 10.61
CA ALA A 193 5.57 0.48 9.88
C ALA A 193 4.89 1.16 8.66
N ILE A 194 3.88 0.52 8.07
CA ILE A 194 3.19 1.00 6.85
C ILE A 194 1.91 1.78 7.18
N LEU A 195 1.15 1.29 8.15
CA LEU A 195 -0.15 1.83 8.57
C LEU A 195 -0.02 2.75 9.79
N GLY A 196 1.14 2.80 10.43
CA GLY A 196 1.30 3.51 11.70
C GLY A 196 0.54 2.86 12.86
N THR A 197 0.13 1.59 12.71
CA THR A 197 -0.62 0.86 13.73
C THR A 197 0.29 0.49 14.91
N SER A 198 0.14 1.18 16.03
CA SER A 198 0.61 0.68 17.33
C SER A 198 -0.57 0.48 18.25
N GLU A 199 -0.71 -0.74 18.78
CA GLU A 199 -1.68 -1.05 19.86
C GLU A 199 -1.47 -0.14 21.09
N ASP A 200 -0.24 0.36 21.25
CA ASP A 200 0.11 1.39 22.22
C ASP A 200 0.10 2.77 21.52
N ALA A 201 -0.96 3.55 21.74
CA ALA A 201 -1.14 4.91 21.21
C ALA A 201 -0.04 5.93 21.62
N ASP A 202 0.91 5.52 22.47
CA ASP A 202 2.03 6.33 22.97
C ASP A 202 3.39 5.95 22.34
N ASP A 203 3.46 4.96 21.43
CA ASP A 203 4.71 4.25 21.10
C ASP A 203 5.19 4.39 19.64
N VAL A 204 4.51 5.19 18.82
CA VAL A 204 5.00 5.59 17.50
C VAL A 204 4.77 7.10 17.34
N ASP A 205 5.77 7.89 17.72
CA ASP A 205 5.88 9.30 17.35
C ASP A 205 6.13 9.36 15.82
N ALA A 206 5.11 9.06 15.02
CA ALA A 206 5.14 9.35 13.59
C ALA A 206 5.27 10.87 13.45
N ASP A 207 6.24 11.33 12.65
CA ASP A 207 6.41 12.76 12.41
C ASP A 207 5.17 13.29 11.68
N GLU A 208 4.29 13.96 12.42
CA GLU A 208 3.06 14.54 11.91
C GLU A 208 3.40 15.70 10.97
N VAL A 209 2.97 15.57 9.71
CA VAL A 209 3.14 16.59 8.70
C VAL A 209 1.93 17.51 8.73
N ALA A 210 2.17 18.75 9.14
CA ALA A 210 1.12 19.75 9.25
C ALA A 210 0.41 19.99 7.92
N ILE A 211 -0.92 20.00 7.96
CA ILE A 211 -1.79 20.48 6.89
C ILE A 211 -1.78 22.01 6.89
N GLN A 212 -1.45 22.61 5.75
CA GLN A 212 -1.20 24.05 5.62
C GLN A 212 -2.12 24.70 4.60
N ASP A 213 -2.32 26.01 4.75
CA ASP A 213 -2.96 26.82 3.71
C ASP A 213 -2.13 26.75 2.41
N PRO A 214 -2.75 26.52 1.24
CA PRO A 214 -2.07 26.44 -0.04
C PRO A 214 -1.15 27.64 -0.35
N GLN A 215 -1.53 28.85 0.07
CA GLN A 215 -0.75 30.07 -0.14
C GLN A 215 0.51 30.12 0.73
N GLN A 216 0.48 29.47 1.91
CA GLN A 216 1.60 29.43 2.84
C GLN A 216 2.62 28.37 2.44
N ALA A 217 2.17 27.27 1.84
CA ALA A 217 3.04 26.18 1.36
C ALA A 217 3.91 26.57 0.15
N GLY A 218 3.63 27.70 -0.50
CA GLY A 218 4.43 28.18 -1.64
C GLY A 218 4.34 27.29 -2.90
N LEU A 219 3.34 26.41 -2.94
CA LEU A 219 3.09 25.51 -4.07
C LEU A 219 2.32 26.25 -5.17
N THR A 220 2.71 25.98 -6.41
CA THR A 220 2.04 26.50 -7.61
C THR A 220 1.36 25.36 -8.35
N GLU A 221 0.26 25.64 -9.06
CA GLU A 221 -0.46 24.63 -9.89
C GLU A 221 -1.20 23.54 -9.09
N LEU A 222 -1.83 23.94 -8.00
CA LEU A 222 -2.69 23.05 -7.21
C LEU A 222 -4.03 22.77 -7.91
N PRO A 223 -4.65 21.60 -7.65
CA PRO A 223 -6.00 21.30 -8.12
C PRO A 223 -6.99 22.42 -7.78
N THR A 224 -7.94 22.66 -8.69
CA THR A 224 -9.02 23.61 -8.41
C THR A 224 -9.84 23.11 -7.22
N GLY A 225 -10.11 23.99 -6.25
CA GLY A 225 -10.86 23.63 -5.04
C GLY A 225 -9.99 23.12 -3.88
N THR A 226 -8.66 23.14 -4.02
CA THR A 226 -7.75 22.79 -2.91
C THR A 226 -7.99 23.69 -1.70
N LEU A 227 -8.37 23.08 -0.58
CA LEU A 227 -8.60 23.71 0.72
C LEU A 227 -7.29 23.81 1.52
N ALA A 228 -6.49 22.74 1.46
CA ALA A 228 -5.23 22.64 2.19
C ALA A 228 -4.27 21.64 1.54
N VAL A 229 -3.02 21.68 1.97
CA VAL A 229 -1.96 20.82 1.45
C VAL A 229 -1.08 20.27 2.59
N ALA A 230 -0.62 19.04 2.43
CA ALA A 230 0.49 18.48 3.20
C ALA A 230 1.65 18.19 2.23
N ASP A 231 2.85 18.69 2.54
CA ASP A 231 4.04 18.53 1.72
C ASP A 231 5.01 17.54 2.39
N LEU A 232 5.11 16.35 1.81
CA LEU A 232 5.92 15.24 2.32
C LEU A 232 7.23 15.07 1.54
N ARG A 233 7.60 15.97 0.64
CA ARG A 233 8.81 15.81 -0.20
C ARG A 233 10.10 15.69 0.61
N ASP A 234 10.15 16.38 1.74
CA ASP A 234 11.27 16.35 2.69
C ASP A 234 10.92 15.61 4.00
N ALA A 235 9.74 14.98 4.07
CA ALA A 235 9.30 14.25 5.24
C ALA A 235 10.04 12.90 5.35
N PRO A 236 10.28 12.40 6.57
CA PRO A 236 10.79 11.06 6.74
C PRO A 236 9.77 10.02 6.26
N ARG A 237 10.26 8.80 6.04
CA ARG A 237 9.37 7.65 5.90
C ARG A 237 8.57 7.50 7.19
N ASP A 238 7.34 7.02 7.05
CA ASP A 238 6.39 6.79 8.16
C ASP A 238 5.78 8.09 8.70
N ALA A 239 6.08 9.23 8.06
CA ALA A 239 5.40 10.49 8.30
C ALA A 239 3.89 10.34 8.10
N ARG A 240 3.15 11.02 8.96
CA ARG A 240 1.69 10.90 9.10
C ARG A 240 1.00 12.19 8.69
N VAL A 241 -0.15 12.09 8.02
CA VAL A 241 -1.04 13.22 7.74
C VAL A 241 -2.44 12.89 8.25
N ASP A 242 -2.88 13.63 9.26
CA ASP A 242 -4.22 13.51 9.85
C ASP A 242 -5.26 14.28 9.05
N VAL A 243 -5.80 13.64 8.01
CA VAL A 243 -6.71 14.27 7.04
C VAL A 243 -8.06 14.63 7.66
N ILE A 244 -8.65 13.73 8.47
CA ILE A 244 -9.99 13.91 9.04
C ILE A 244 -10.03 14.98 10.13
N ASP A 245 -8.95 15.09 10.92
CA ASP A 245 -8.87 16.03 12.05
C ASP A 245 -8.47 17.44 11.61
N ALA A 246 -8.27 17.66 10.31
CA ALA A 246 -7.97 18.97 9.76
C ALA A 246 -9.11 19.96 10.00
N GLU A 247 -8.82 21.11 10.62
CA GLU A 247 -9.81 22.17 10.86
C GLU A 247 -10.09 22.98 9.56
N LEU A 248 -10.73 22.35 8.57
CA LEU A 248 -11.03 22.95 7.26
C LEU A 248 -12.54 23.25 7.07
N PRO A 249 -12.90 24.16 6.14
CA PRO A 249 -14.30 24.44 5.84
C PRO A 249 -15.02 23.24 5.21
N GLY A 250 -16.26 22.97 5.65
CA GLY A 250 -17.14 21.96 5.05
C GLY A 250 -17.34 20.73 5.93
N ASP A 251 -17.94 19.69 5.37
CA ASP A 251 -18.01 18.36 5.99
C ASP A 251 -16.73 17.59 5.61
N PRO A 252 -15.96 17.05 6.58
CA PRO A 252 -14.79 16.21 6.29
C PRO A 252 -15.06 15.04 5.36
N LEU A 253 -16.29 14.51 5.38
CA LEU A 253 -16.70 13.38 4.51
C LEU A 253 -16.94 13.79 3.05
N ASP A 254 -17.04 15.09 2.76
CA ASP A 254 -17.14 15.62 1.39
C ASP A 254 -15.76 15.98 0.81
N TRP A 255 -14.67 15.79 1.57
CA TRP A 255 -13.32 16.05 1.10
C TRP A 255 -12.78 14.85 0.32
N HIS A 256 -11.93 15.15 -0.65
CA HIS A 256 -11.18 14.13 -1.37
C HIS A 256 -9.71 14.51 -1.51
N LEU A 257 -8.88 13.49 -1.64
CA LEU A 257 -7.45 13.62 -1.83
C LEU A 257 -7.10 13.72 -3.32
N ALA A 258 -6.21 14.66 -3.63
CA ALA A 258 -5.57 14.76 -4.92
C ALA A 258 -4.04 14.77 -4.76
N TRP A 259 -3.36 14.10 -5.67
CA TRP A 259 -1.92 13.87 -5.59
C TRP A 259 -1.15 14.84 -6.50
N ARG A 260 -0.05 15.38 -5.98
CA ARG A 260 0.93 16.18 -6.74
C ARG A 260 2.35 15.73 -6.41
N GLU A 261 3.30 16.11 -7.25
CA GLU A 261 4.73 15.81 -7.06
C GLU A 261 4.99 14.32 -6.77
N ALA A 262 4.54 13.45 -7.70
CA ALA A 262 4.61 11.99 -7.55
C ALA A 262 3.96 11.45 -6.25
N GLY A 263 2.88 12.07 -5.81
CA GLY A 263 2.15 11.66 -4.61
C GLY A 263 2.73 12.18 -3.29
N LEU A 264 3.84 12.93 -3.32
CA LEU A 264 4.46 13.48 -2.10
C LEU A 264 3.86 14.82 -1.67
N VAL A 265 2.99 15.42 -2.48
CA VAL A 265 2.18 16.56 -2.08
C VAL A 265 0.72 16.13 -2.09
N VAL A 266 0.13 16.05 -0.91
CA VAL A 266 -1.28 15.67 -0.69
C VAL A 266 -2.12 16.94 -0.66
N CYS A 267 -3.07 17.05 -1.58
CA CYS A 267 -4.01 18.17 -1.64
C CYS A 267 -5.37 17.70 -1.11
N LEU A 268 -5.89 18.38 -0.08
CA LEU A 268 -7.26 18.20 0.38
C LEU A 268 -8.15 19.12 -0.45
N VAL A 269 -9.09 18.56 -1.19
CA VAL A 269 -9.98 19.27 -2.11
C VAL A 269 -11.42 19.14 -1.62
N GLY A 270 -12.15 20.25 -1.61
CA GLY A 270 -13.57 20.25 -1.24
C GLY A 270 -14.47 19.73 -2.36
N GLY A 271 -15.53 18.99 -1.99
CA GLY A 271 -16.61 18.53 -2.88
C GLY A 271 -17.59 19.61 -3.34
#